data_AF-A0A1Q5PUD5-F1
#
_entry.id   AF-A0A1Q5PUD5-F1
#
_cell.length_a   1.000
_cell.length_b   1.000
_cell.length_c   1.000
_cell.angle_alpha   90.00
_cell.angle_beta   90.00
_cell.angle_gamma   90.00
#
_symmetry.space_group_name_H-M   'P 1'
#
loop_
_entity.id
_entity.type
_entity.pdbx_description
1 polymer ?
#
loop_
_entity_poly.entity_id
_entity_poly.type
_entity_poly.pdbx_seq_one_letter_code
_entity_poly.pdbx_strand_id
1 'polypeptide(L)' 'MAMTLRLSAEDEVALTRLAQEAGVSKHEATIRAIHEAAARRGHEQSVTALSAAARSRYAKLLARLGQ' A
#
# COMPACT_ATOMS: atom_id res chain seq x y z
N MET A 1 6.37 22.73 -5.10
CA MET A 1 7.75 22.26 -5.34
C MET A 1 7.78 21.45 -6.62
N ALA A 2 8.81 21.59 -7.46
CA ALA A 2 8.96 20.78 -8.67
C ALA A 2 9.75 19.51 -8.36
N MET A 3 9.25 18.36 -8.81
CA MET A 3 9.92 17.06 -8.72
C MET A 3 10.25 16.57 -10.13
N THR A 4 11.49 16.16 -10.35
CA THR A 4 11.92 15.47 -11.58
C THR A 4 12.18 14.01 -11.25
N LEU A 5 11.44 13.10 -11.89
CA LEU A 5 11.56 11.66 -11.70
C LEU A 5 12.39 11.08 -12.85
N ARG A 6 13.39 10.24 -12.54
CA ARG A 6 14.11 9.45 -13.55
C ARG A 6 13.52 8.06 -13.56
N LEU A 7 12.99 7.64 -14.70
CA LEU A 7 12.36 6.35 -14.91
C LEU A 7 13.22 5.49 -15.83
N SER A 8 13.22 4.17 -15.59
CA SER A 8 13.65 3.23 -16.62
C SER A 8 12.63 3.24 -17.78
N ALA A 9 13.02 2.69 -18.94
CA ALA A 9 12.07 2.57 -20.06
C ALA A 9 10.86 1.71 -19.70
N GLU A 10 11.04 0.69 -18.86
CA GLU A 10 9.96 -0.18 -18.38
C GLU A 10 8.99 0.58 -17.46
N ASP A 11 9.52 1.36 -16.52
CA ASP A 11 8.69 2.16 -15.62
C ASP A 11 7.93 3.26 -16.36
N GLU A 12 8.54 3.87 -17.39
CA GLU A 12 7.89 4.86 -18.25
C GLU A 12 6.67 4.27 -18.96
N VAL A 13 6.78 3.03 -19.47
CA VAL A 13 5.67 2.30 -20.10
C VAL A 13 4.60 1.98 -19.08
N ALA A 14 4.98 1.47 -17.90
CA ALA A 14 4.05 1.16 -16.82
C ALA A 14 3.27 2.41 -16.37
N LEU A 15 3.96 3.53 -16.16
CA LEU A 15 3.32 4.80 -15.78
C LEU A 15 2.41 5.34 -16.88
N THR A 16 2.81 5.22 -18.15
CA THR A 16 1.98 5.63 -19.29
C THR A 16 0.67 4.84 -19.31
N ARG A 17 0.76 3.52 -19.15
CA ARG A 17 -0.41 2.64 -19.10
C ARG A 17 -1.32 2.98 -17.93
N LEU A 18 -0.75 3.13 -16.73
CA LEU A 18 -1.51 3.48 -15.52
C LEU A 18 -2.26 4.80 -15.69
N ALA A 19 -1.60 5.82 -16.28
CA ALA A 19 -2.21 7.11 -16.56
C ALA A 19 -3.35 7.03 -17.58
N GLN A 20 -3.17 6.24 -18.64
CA GLN A 20 -4.19 6.01 -19.67
C GLN A 20 -5.42 5.28 -19.12
N GLU A 21 -5.21 4.19 -18.38
CA GLU A 21 -6.29 3.41 -17.76
C GLU A 21 -7.09 4.26 -16.75
N ALA A 22 -6.41 5.15 -16.03
CA ALA A 22 -7.05 6.07 -15.09
C ALA A 22 -7.60 7.37 -15.74
N GLY A 23 -7.33 7.61 -17.03
CA GLY A 23 -7.75 8.81 -17.74
C GLY A 23 -7.15 10.12 -17.20
N VAL A 24 -5.92 10.08 -16.69
CA VAL A 24 -5.24 11.23 -16.06
C VAL A 24 -3.85 11.48 -16.63
N SER A 25 -3.21 12.59 -16.25
CA SER A 25 -1.81 12.85 -16.60
C SER A 25 -0.87 11.88 -15.86
N LYS A 26 0.33 11.64 -16.42
CA LYS A 26 1.38 10.85 -15.76
C LYS A 26 1.75 11.39 -14.37
N HIS A 27 1.70 12.71 -14.20
CA HIS A 27 1.99 13.35 -12.93
C HIS A 27 0.93 13.00 -11.88
N GLU A 28 -0.35 13.15 -12.23
CA GLU A 28 -1.48 12.80 -11.36
C GLU A 28 -1.48 11.30 -11.04
N ALA A 29 -1.23 10.45 -12.03
CA ALA A 29 -1.08 9.00 -11.84
C ALA A 29 0.03 8.67 -10.83
N THR A 30 1.16 9.37 -10.87
CA THR A 30 2.26 9.20 -9.91
C THR A 30 1.82 9.59 -8.49
N ILE A 31 1.14 10.73 -8.33
CA ILE A 31 0.63 11.18 -7.03
C ILE A 31 -0.38 10.17 -6.45
N ARG A 32 -1.31 9.68 -7.27
CA ARG A 32 -2.28 8.65 -6.86
C ARG A 32 -1.59 7.37 -6.43
N ALA A 33 -0.63 6.88 -7.22
CA ALA A 33 0.15 5.69 -6.87
C ALA A 33 0.89 5.84 -5.53
N ILE A 34 1.42 7.03 -5.22
CA ILE A 34 2.04 7.32 -3.91
C ILE A 34 1.01 7.24 -2.79
N HIS A 35 -0.15 7.88 -2.94
CA HIS A 35 -1.21 7.83 -1.93
C HIS A 35 -1.74 6.41 -1.71
N GLU A 36 -1.95 5.66 -2.78
CA GLU A 36 -2.38 4.25 -2.72
C GLU A 36 -1.35 3.36 -2.03
N ALA A 37 -0.06 3.54 -2.36
CA ALA A 37 1.02 2.80 -1.70
C ALA A 37 1.12 3.16 -0.21
N ALA A 38 0.97 4.44 0.15
CA ALA A 38 0.97 4.89 1.54
C ALA A 38 -0.23 4.32 2.32
N ALA A 39 -1.43 4.38 1.72
CA ALA A 39 -2.65 3.84 2.32
C ALA A 39 -2.57 2.33 2.54
N ARG A 40 -2.07 1.57 1.55
CA ARG A 40 -1.88 0.12 1.68
C ARG A 40 -0.92 -0.22 2.82
N ARG A 41 0.25 0.43 2.88
CA ARG A 41 1.23 0.20 3.95
C ARG A 41 0.68 0.56 5.32
N GLY A 42 -0.04 1.68 5.44
CA GLY A 42 -0.69 2.08 6.69
C GLY A 42 -1.74 1.07 7.14
N HIS A 43 -2.54 0.55 6.20
CA HIS A 43 -3.53 -0.48 6.48
C HIS A 43 -2.88 -1.80 6.94
N GLU A 44 -1.85 -2.29 6.24
CA GLU A 44 -1.11 -3.50 6.60
C GLU A 44 -0.47 -3.41 7.99
N GLN A 45 0.14 -2.26 8.31
CA GLN A 45 0.70 -2.01 9.64
C GLN A 45 -0.38 -2.01 10.72
N SER A 46 -1.53 -1.38 10.45
CA SER A 46 -2.65 -1.34 11.37
C SER A 46 -3.23 -2.73 11.63
N VAL A 47 -3.45 -3.52 10.58
CA VAL A 47 -3.93 -4.92 10.69
C VAL A 47 -2.94 -5.75 11.49
N THR A 48 -1.65 -5.62 11.23
CA THR A 48 -0.59 -6.35 11.94
C THR A 48 -0.59 -6.01 13.43
N ALA A 49 -0.64 -4.71 13.77
CA ALA A 49 -0.65 -4.22 15.14
C ALA A 49 -1.91 -4.69 15.91
N LEU A 50 -3.09 -4.54 15.31
CA LEU A 50 -4.34 -4.98 15.91
C LEU A 50 -4.39 -6.51 16.10
N SER A 51 -3.87 -7.26 15.12
CA SER A 51 -3.77 -8.73 15.22
C SER A 51 -2.81 -9.16 16.33
N ALA A 52 -1.69 -8.47 16.52
CA ALA A 52 -0.77 -8.73 17.63
C ALA A 52 -1.44 -8.45 18.99
N ALA A 53 -2.12 -7.31 19.11
CA ALA A 53 -2.86 -6.95 20.32
C ALA A 53 -3.98 -7.95 20.66
N ALA A 54 -4.76 -8.37 19.65
CA ALA A 54 -5.81 -9.36 19.83
C ALA A 54 -5.27 -10.73 20.25
N ARG A 55 -4.19 -11.22 19.61
CA ARG A 55 -3.54 -12.48 19.99
C ARG A 55 -3.00 -12.45 21.42
N SER A 56 -2.40 -11.34 21.83
CA SER A 56 -1.96 -11.16 23.23
C SER A 56 -3.16 -11.20 24.19
N ARG A 57 -4.22 -10.46 23.88
CA ARG A 57 -5.44 -10.38 24.71
C ARG A 57 -6.14 -11.73 24.88
N TYR A 58 -6.22 -12.52 23.81
CA TYR A 58 -6.94 -13.80 23.81
C TYR A 58 -6.04 -15.03 23.91
N ALA A 59 -4.74 -14.86 24.21
CA ALA A 59 -3.75 -15.94 24.20
C ALA A 59 -4.18 -17.16 25.03
N LYS A 60 -4.71 -16.93 26.24
CA LYS A 60 -5.18 -18.00 27.13
C LYS A 60 -6.41 -18.73 26.59
N LEU A 61 -7.34 -18.02 25.96
CA LEU A 61 -8.52 -18.61 25.33
C LEU A 61 -8.12 -19.45 24.13
N LEU A 62 -7.27 -18.91 23.26
CA LEU A 62 -6.76 -19.59 22.07
C LEU A 62 -5.98 -20.87 22.43
N ALA A 63 -5.16 -20.83 23.49
CA ALA A 63 -4.44 -22.00 23.98
C ALA A 63 -5.38 -23.12 24.47
N ARG A 64 -6.53 -22.77 25.06
CA ARG A 64 -7.54 -23.74 25.51
C ARG A 64 -8.37 -24.31 24.35
N LEU A 65 -8.65 -23.51 23.32
CA LEU A 65 -9.42 -23.94 22.14
C LEU A 65 -8.59 -24.77 21.15
N GLY A 66 -7.26 -24.72 21.23
CA GLY A 66 -6.35 -25.50 20.40
C GLY A 66 -5.89 -26.83 21.01
N GLN A 67 -6.41 -27.19 22.20
CA GLN A 67 -6.29 -28.52 22.82
C GLN A 67 -7.47 -29.39 22.40
#